data_AF-A0A078FTB5-F1
#
_entry.id   AF-A0A078FTB5-F1
#
_cell.length_a   1.000
_cell.length_b   1.000
_cell.length_c   1.000
_cell.angle_alpha   90.00
_cell.angle_beta   90.00
_cell.angle_gamma   90.00
#
_symmetry.space_group_name_H-M   'P 1'
#
loop_
_entity.id
_entity.type
_entity.pdbx_description
1 polymer ?
#
loop_
_entity_poly.entity_id
_entity_poly.type
_entity_poly.pdbx_seq_one_letter_code
_entity_poly.pdbx_strand_id
1 'polypeptide(L)' 'MAKTAFSLVLPIIFIVMFCLVDENMGCGQYIGPCPVRGTCDQVCKAQFGPKADGICDFTGTKRCACKYPCMTDKTRI' A
#
# COMPACT_ATOMS: atom_id res chain seq x y z
N MET A 1 -11.74 -32.34 -28.06
CA MET A 1 -12.08 -32.10 -26.65
C MET A 1 -11.44 -30.78 -26.23
N ALA A 2 -12.17 -29.65 -26.28
CA ALA A 2 -11.64 -28.31 -25.97
C ALA A 2 -12.40 -27.61 -24.83
N LYS A 3 -13.40 -28.29 -24.26
CA LYS A 3 -14.38 -27.69 -23.34
C LYS A 3 -13.89 -27.58 -21.89
N THR A 4 -12.79 -28.24 -21.56
CA THR A 4 -12.20 -28.24 -20.20
C THR A 4 -11.11 -27.19 -20.03
N ALA A 5 -10.38 -26.83 -21.10
CA ALA A 5 -9.30 -25.84 -21.03
C ALA A 5 -9.84 -24.41 -20.80
N PHE A 6 -10.94 -24.05 -21.45
CA PHE A 6 -11.58 -22.72 -21.27
C PHE A 6 -12.13 -22.50 -19.85
N SER A 7 -12.51 -23.57 -19.16
CA SER A 7 -13.05 -23.49 -17.79
C SER A 7 -12.01 -23.06 -16.76
N LEU A 8 -10.72 -23.28 -17.03
CA LEU A 8 -9.62 -22.96 -16.12
C LEU A 8 -9.01 -21.58 -16.38
N VAL A 9 -9.21 -21.01 -17.57
CA VAL A 9 -8.69 -19.68 -17.91
C VAL A 9 -9.32 -18.61 -17.01
N LEU A 10 -10.64 -18.69 -16.80
CA LEU A 10 -11.38 -17.75 -15.94
C LEU A 10 -10.88 -17.73 -14.48
N PRO A 11 -10.76 -18.87 -13.75
CA PRO A 11 -10.26 -18.86 -12.38
C PRO A 11 -8.79 -18.44 -12.29
N ILE A 12 -7.94 -18.77 -13.28
CA ILE A 12 -6.53 -18.36 -13.28
C ILE A 12 -6.41 -16.82 -13.40
N ILE A 13 -7.17 -16.20 -14.32
CA ILE A 13 -7.17 -14.74 -14.47
C ILE A 13 -7.64 -14.08 -13.17
N PHE A 14 -8.67 -14.64 -12.53
CA PHE A 14 -9.19 -14.11 -11.27
C PHE A 14 -8.15 -14.14 -10.15
N ILE A 15 -7.40 -15.25 -10.03
CA ILE A 15 -6.31 -15.38 -9.05
C ILE A 15 -5.20 -14.36 -9.33
N VAL A 16 -4.77 -14.22 -10.59
CA VAL A 16 -3.71 -13.26 -10.96
C VAL A 16 -4.14 -11.82 -10.67
N MET A 17 -5.37 -11.45 -11.03
CA MET A 17 -5.94 -10.13 -10.70
C MET A 17 -5.98 -9.90 -9.19
N PHE A 18 -6.38 -10.90 -8.40
CA PHE A 18 -6.43 -10.79 -6.94
C PHE A 18 -5.05 -10.64 -6.31
N CYS A 19 -4.05 -11.41 -6.76
CA CYS A 19 -2.66 -11.27 -6.31
C CYS A 19 -2.10 -9.87 -6.62
N LEU A 20 -2.41 -9.31 -7.81
CA LEU A 20 -2.00 -7.95 -8.18
C LEU A 20 -2.68 -6.88 -7.31
N VAL A 21 -3.89 -7.11 -6.81
CA VAL A 21 -4.57 -6.18 -5.89
C VAL A 21 -3.89 -6.18 -4.52
N ASP A 22 -3.53 -7.36 -4.00
CA ASP A 22 -2.84 -7.50 -2.71
C ASP A 22 -1.47 -6.81 -2.73
N GLU A 23 -0.70 -6.97 -3.81
CA GLU A 23 0.58 -6.26 -4.00
C GLU A 23 0.44 -4.73 -4.18
N ASN A 24 -0.75 -4.25 -4.58
CA ASN A 24 -1.03 -2.81 -4.73
C ASN A 24 -1.68 -2.18 -3.48
N MET A 25 -2.03 -2.98 -2.48
CA MET A 25 -2.42 -2.49 -1.16
C MET A 25 -1.15 -2.03 -0.44
N GLY A 26 -0.77 -0.77 -0.67
CA GLY A 26 0.35 -0.15 0.05
C GLY A 26 0.16 -0.21 1.57
N CYS A 27 1.26 -0.21 2.32
CA CYS A 27 1.28 -0.20 3.76
C CYS A 27 0.89 1.18 4.30
N GLY A 28 0.35 1.23 5.52
CA GLY A 28 -0.04 2.47 6.18
C GLY A 28 0.29 2.49 7.66
N GLN A 29 0.72 3.64 8.17
CA GLN A 29 1.04 3.83 9.58
C GLN A 29 0.77 5.26 10.04
N TYR A 30 0.27 5.40 11.28
CA TYR A 30 0.17 6.71 11.94
C TYR A 30 1.47 7.06 12.68
N ILE A 31 2.02 8.24 12.41
CA ILE A 31 3.25 8.75 13.02
C ILE A 31 3.01 10.11 13.65
N GLY A 32 3.58 10.34 14.83
CA GLY A 32 3.65 11.64 15.51
C GLY A 32 2.33 12.42 15.63
N PRO A 33 2.34 13.61 16.22
CA PRO A 33 1.27 14.59 16.04
C PRO A 33 1.39 15.25 14.67
N CYS A 34 0.27 15.70 14.10
CA CYS A 34 0.33 16.50 12.88
C CYS A 34 1.06 17.83 13.12
N PRO A 35 2.18 18.10 12.43
CA PRO A 35 2.79 19.43 12.47
C PRO A 35 2.02 20.36 11.51
N VAL A 36 2.49 21.61 11.40
CA VAL A 36 1.94 22.64 10.51
C VAL A 36 1.61 22.06 9.13
N ARG A 37 0.43 22.43 8.60
CA ARG A 37 -0.14 21.96 7.32
C ARG A 37 0.95 21.76 6.24
N GLY A 38 1.11 20.53 5.75
CA GLY A 38 2.02 20.20 4.64
C GLY A 38 3.34 19.51 5.00
N THR A 39 3.74 19.45 6.28
CA THR A 39 4.96 18.74 6.69
C THR A 39 4.77 17.22 6.81
N CYS A 40 3.52 16.77 6.91
CA CYS A 40 3.17 15.37 7.12
C CYS A 40 3.72 14.46 6.01
N ASP A 41 3.49 14.85 4.75
CA ASP A 41 4.03 14.21 3.56
C ASP A 41 5.56 14.13 3.59
N GLN A 42 6.23 15.23 3.94
CA GLN A 42 7.70 15.26 4.02
C GLN A 42 8.25 14.31 5.08
N VAL A 43 7.61 14.22 6.25
CA VAL A 43 8.02 13.29 7.30
C VAL A 43 7.81 11.85 6.87
N CYS A 44 6.66 11.53 6.25
CA CYS A 44 6.40 10.21 5.71
C CYS A 44 7.43 9.82 4.64
N LYS A 45 7.80 10.75 3.76
CA LYS A 45 8.85 10.53 2.74
C LYS A 45 10.24 10.36 3.34
N ALA A 46 10.58 11.12 4.37
CA ALA A 46 11.84 11.00 5.08
C ALA A 46 11.96 9.65 5.80
N GLN A 47 10.86 9.10 6.31
CA GLN A 47 10.85 7.86 7.08
C GLN A 47 10.70 6.60 6.23
N PHE A 48 9.78 6.61 5.25
CA PHE A 48 9.42 5.43 4.45
C PHE A 48 9.90 5.50 2.99
N GLY A 49 10.59 6.59 2.62
CA GLY A 49 11.17 6.80 1.31
C GLY A 49 10.34 7.68 0.38
N PRO A 50 10.88 8.08 -0.79
CA PRO A 50 10.30 9.12 -1.65
C PRO A 50 8.94 8.76 -2.25
N LYS A 51 8.58 7.47 -2.25
CA LYS A 51 7.28 6.96 -2.72
C LYS A 51 6.20 6.96 -1.64
N ALA A 52 6.53 7.35 -0.41
CA ALA A 52 5.55 7.52 0.64
C ALA A 52 4.75 8.82 0.44
N ASP A 53 3.53 8.82 0.95
CA ASP A 53 2.63 9.96 1.01
C ASP A 53 2.11 10.10 2.45
N GLY A 54 1.77 11.31 2.86
CA GLY A 54 1.41 11.63 4.22
C GLY A 54 0.31 12.68 4.32
N ILE A 55 -0.80 12.31 4.96
CA ILE A 55 -1.90 13.23 5.26
C ILE A 55 -2.10 13.36 6.77
N CYS A 56 -2.47 14.55 7.22
CA CYS A 56 -2.87 14.71 8.61
C CYS A 56 -4.31 14.25 8.81
N ASP A 57 -4.50 13.30 9.71
CA ASP A 57 -5.82 12.86 10.16
C ASP A 57 -6.35 13.82 11.24
N PHE A 58 -6.88 14.97 10.81
CA PHE A 58 -7.42 16.00 11.71
C PHE A 58 -8.69 15.55 12.45
N THR A 59 -9.46 14.64 11.85
CA THR A 59 -10.77 14.21 12.36
C THR A 59 -10.67 13.06 13.34
N GLY A 60 -9.70 12.16 13.17
CA GLY A 60 -9.53 10.98 14.01
C GLY A 60 -8.41 11.17 15.03
N THR A 61 -7.27 10.57 14.71
CA THR A 61 -6.14 10.40 15.62
C THR A 61 -5.36 11.68 15.91
N LYS A 62 -5.55 12.74 15.10
CA LYS A 62 -4.74 13.97 15.11
C LYS A 62 -3.25 13.70 14.84
N ARG A 63 -2.97 12.59 14.16
CA ARG A 63 -1.63 12.10 13.80
C ARG A 63 -1.44 12.12 12.30
N CYS A 64 -0.18 12.06 11.88
CA CYS A 64 0.16 11.92 10.48
C CYS A 64 -0.09 10.49 10.01
N ALA A 65 -1.01 10.30 9.07
CA ALA A 65 -1.25 9.04 8.40
C ALA A 65 -0.34 8.94 7.18
N CYS A 66 0.67 8.06 7.24
CA CYS A 66 1.54 7.75 6.13
C CYS A 66 1.03 6.55 5.35
N LYS A 67 1.09 6.61 4.03
CA LYS A 67 0.91 5.49 3.11
C LYS A 67 2.20 5.30 2.32
N TYR A 68 2.71 4.09 2.24
CA TYR A 68 3.99 3.79 1.59
C TYR A 68 3.96 2.39 0.96
N PRO A 69 4.79 2.11 -0.05
CA PRO A 69 4.91 0.75 -0.57
C PRO A 69 5.36 -0.19 0.55
N CYS A 70 4.63 -1.28 0.77
CA CYS A 70 5.10 -2.32 1.68
C CYS A 70 6.44 -2.83 1.18
N MET A 71 7.43 -2.95 2.06
CA MET A 71 8.62 -3.72 1.72
C MET A 71 8.17 -5.17 1.57
N THR A 72 8.14 -5.66 0.33
CA THR A 72 8.00 -7.08 0.05
C THR A 72 9.25 -7.75 0.62
N ASP A 73 9.15 -8.24 1.87
CA ASP A 73 10.16 -9.07 2.48
C ASP A 73 10.21 -10.41 1.73
N LYS A 74 10.88 -10.38 0.58
CA LYS A 74 11.45 -11.54 -0.12
C LYS A 74 12.95 -11.33 -0.36
N THR A 75 13.61 -10.59 0.53
CA THR A 75 15.08 -10.51 0.57
C THR A 75 15.57 -10.62 2.01
N ARG A 76 15.14 -11.68 2.73
CA ARG A 76 16.05 -12.36 3.64
C ARG A 76 16.81 -13.40 2.82
N ILE A 77 18.02 -13.05 2.42
CA ILE A 77 19.04 -14.01 1.99
C ILE A 77 19.94 -14.26 3.20
#